data_AF-A0AA96XFC3-F1
#
_entry.id   AF-A0AA96XFC3-F1
#
_cell.length_a   1.000
_cell.length_b   1.000
_cell.length_c   1.000
_cell.angle_alpha   90.00
_cell.angle_beta   90.00
_cell.angle_gamma   90.00
#
_symmetry.space_group_name_H-M   'P 1'
#
loop_
_entity.id
_entity.type
_entity.pdbx_description
1 polymer ?
#
loop_
_entity_poly.entity_id
_entity_poly.type
_entity_poly.pdbx_seq_one_letter_code
_entity_poly.pdbx_strand_id
1 'polypeptide(L)'
;MSNGRGLVVGTAVVLVGLAAAVVAITREPPLPALRQGGTLTVASAMSGSTEGYARAEEPRDFHFPEDHGPHPEYRTEWWYWTGNLETEDGRAFGYQFTLFRNALAPEAAPRDSAWGASRSTWGTSR
;
A
#
# COMPACT_ATOMS: atom_id res chain seq x y z
N MET A 1 11.26 11.94 75.75
CA MET A 1 11.36 10.79 74.81
C MET A 1 10.27 10.91 73.74
N SER A 2 10.46 11.69 72.67
CA SER A 2 9.44 11.81 71.60
C SER A 2 10.00 11.92 70.16
N ASN A 3 11.28 11.60 69.93
CA ASN A 3 11.93 11.82 68.63
C ASN A 3 11.81 10.62 67.65
N GLY A 4 11.28 9.47 68.09
CA GLY A 4 11.24 8.25 67.26
C GLY A 4 10.11 8.20 66.24
N ARG A 5 8.97 8.84 66.52
CA ARG A 5 7.77 8.75 65.65
C ARG A 5 7.89 9.62 64.40
N GLY A 6 8.53 10.79 64.51
CA GLY A 6 8.77 11.69 63.36
C GLY A 6 9.75 11.11 62.34
N LEU A 7 10.80 10.42 62.81
CA LEU A 7 11.78 9.77 61.95
C LEU A 7 11.16 8.61 61.15
N VAL A 8 10.32 7.78 61.79
CA VAL A 8 9.66 6.64 61.13
C VAL A 8 8.69 7.11 60.03
N VAL A 9 7.93 8.18 60.29
CA VAL A 9 7.02 8.76 59.30
C VAL A 9 7.80 9.38 58.14
N GLY A 10 8.89 10.10 58.42
CA GLY A 10 9.76 10.66 57.39
C GLY A 10 10.36 9.59 56.47
N THR A 11 10.90 8.51 57.04
CA THR A 11 11.45 7.39 56.26
C THR A 11 10.40 6.69 55.42
N ALA A 12 9.18 6.48 55.96
CA ALA A 12 8.10 5.85 55.22
C ALA A 12 7.68 6.67 53.99
N VAL A 13 7.60 8.00 54.11
CA VAL A 13 7.27 8.89 52.99
C VAL A 13 8.36 8.86 51.91
N VAL A 14 9.63 8.86 52.30
CA VAL A 14 10.75 8.76 51.36
C VAL A 14 10.73 7.42 50.62
N LEU A 15 10.46 6.31 51.31
CA LEU A 15 10.39 4.99 50.69
C LEU A 15 9.21 4.87 49.71
N VAL A 16 8.05 5.43 50.04
CA VAL A 16 6.89 5.47 49.12
C VAL A 16 7.20 6.34 47.89
N GLY A 17 7.83 7.49 48.09
CA GLY A 17 8.25 8.36 46.99
C GLY A 17 9.26 7.68 46.06
N LEU A 18 10.25 6.99 46.63
CA LEU A 18 11.23 6.22 45.87
C LEU A 18 10.60 5.03 45.14
N ALA A 19 9.67 4.31 45.77
CA ALA A 19 8.95 3.22 45.12
C ALA A 19 8.10 3.72 43.95
N ALA A 20 7.41 4.87 44.11
CA ALA A 20 6.65 5.51 43.05
C ALA A 20 7.56 5.99 41.90
N ALA A 21 8.73 6.55 42.21
CA ALA A 21 9.72 6.97 41.23
C ALA A 21 10.31 5.77 40.46
N VAL A 22 10.65 4.68 41.14
CA VAL A 22 11.11 3.44 40.50
C VAL A 22 10.03 2.89 39.58
N VAL A 23 8.78 2.80 40.05
CA VAL A 23 7.66 2.36 39.21
C VAL A 23 7.52 3.27 37.99
N ALA A 24 7.63 4.59 38.15
CA ALA A 24 7.53 5.53 37.03
C ALA A 24 8.67 5.39 36.01
N ILE A 25 9.89 5.10 36.47
CA ILE A 25 11.08 4.95 35.64
C ILE A 25 11.14 3.57 34.95
N THR A 26 10.59 2.52 35.58
CA THR A 26 10.58 1.16 35.03
C THR A 26 9.31 0.80 34.27
N ARG A 27 8.34 1.72 34.13
CA ARG A 27 7.22 1.51 33.20
C ARG A 27 7.77 1.54 31.78
N GLU A 28 7.84 0.39 31.14
CA GLU A 28 8.00 0.37 29.69
C GLU A 28 6.76 1.05 29.08
N PRO A 29 6.94 2.05 28.18
CA PRO A 29 5.81 2.58 27.44
C PRO A 29 5.15 1.40 26.71
N PRO A 30 3.81 1.33 26.68
CA PRO A 30 3.15 0.30 25.89
C PRO A 30 3.72 0.41 24.48
N LEU A 31 4.27 -0.70 23.97
CA LEU A 31 4.74 -0.75 22.59
C LEU A 31 3.62 -0.16 21.72
N PRO A 32 3.92 0.77 20.80
CA PRO A 32 2.91 1.23 19.87
C PRO A 32 2.32 -0.03 19.26
N ALA A 33 1.00 -0.21 19.43
CA ALA A 33 0.33 -1.37 18.89
C ALA A 33 0.74 -1.43 17.41
N LEU A 34 1.50 -2.47 17.04
CA LEU A 34 1.77 -2.73 15.63
C LEU A 34 0.38 -2.75 15.02
N ARG A 35 0.09 -1.83 14.09
CA ARG A 35 -1.13 -1.92 13.31
C ARG A 35 -1.10 -3.32 12.73
N GLN A 36 -1.95 -4.21 13.24
CA GLN A 36 -2.10 -5.54 12.70
C GLN A 36 -2.41 -5.29 11.23
N GLY A 37 -1.45 -5.62 10.36
CA GLY A 37 -1.56 -5.35 8.95
C GLY A 37 -2.83 -6.04 8.46
N GLY A 38 -3.83 -5.25 8.09
CA GLY A 38 -5.05 -5.79 7.53
C GLY A 38 -4.70 -6.60 6.28
N THR A 39 -5.45 -7.66 6.04
CA THR A 39 -5.33 -8.44 4.80
C THR A 39 -5.54 -7.50 3.61
N LEU A 40 -4.48 -7.22 2.85
CA LEU A 40 -4.58 -6.49 1.59
C LEU A 40 -5.21 -7.42 0.56
N THR A 41 -6.51 -7.21 0.29
CA THR A 41 -7.16 -7.87 -0.84
C THR A 41 -6.78 -7.14 -2.13
N VAL A 42 -6.78 -7.86 -3.26
CA VAL A 42 -6.58 -7.23 -4.57
C VAL A 42 -7.59 -6.10 -4.76
N ALA A 43 -8.87 -6.32 -4.44
CA ALA A 43 -9.89 -5.29 -4.50
C ALA A 43 -9.52 -4.03 -3.69
N SER A 44 -9.02 -4.19 -2.46
CA SER A 44 -8.59 -3.07 -1.61
C SER A 44 -7.36 -2.34 -2.14
N ALA A 45 -6.37 -3.08 -2.65
CA ALA A 45 -5.20 -2.50 -3.31
C ALA A 45 -5.61 -1.66 -4.54
N MET A 46 -6.66 -2.10 -5.24
CA MET A 46 -7.20 -1.43 -6.42
C MET A 46 -8.16 -0.27 -6.09
N SER A 47 -8.73 -0.19 -4.88
CA SER A 47 -9.85 0.70 -4.54
C SER A 47 -9.48 2.03 -3.86
N GLY A 48 -8.24 2.50 -3.98
CA GLY A 48 -7.83 3.83 -3.49
C GLY A 48 -8.53 5.02 -4.18
N SER A 49 -8.25 6.23 -3.67
CA SER A 49 -8.84 7.50 -4.16
C SER A 49 -8.67 7.69 -5.66
N THR A 50 -9.70 8.20 -6.33
CA THR A 50 -9.68 8.57 -7.75
C THR A 50 -9.50 10.08 -7.97
N GLU A 51 -9.28 10.85 -6.90
CA GLU A 51 -9.03 12.28 -6.99
C GLU A 51 -7.81 12.58 -7.88
N GLY A 52 -7.97 13.51 -8.82
CA GLY A 52 -6.96 13.87 -9.82
C GLY A 52 -6.88 12.94 -11.04
N TYR A 53 -7.63 11.84 -11.09
CA TYR A 53 -7.69 10.95 -12.25
C TYR A 53 -8.97 11.16 -13.08
N ALA A 54 -8.90 10.85 -14.37
CA ALA A 54 -10.06 10.78 -15.25
C ALA A 54 -11.04 9.69 -14.79
N ARG A 55 -12.34 9.90 -15.06
CA ARG A 55 -13.41 8.97 -14.74
C ARG A 55 -14.19 8.60 -15.99
N ALA A 56 -14.49 7.31 -16.16
CA ALA A 56 -15.28 6.80 -17.27
C ALA A 56 -16.78 6.86 -16.92
N GLU A 57 -17.32 8.07 -16.80
CA GLU A 57 -18.73 8.31 -16.40
C GLU A 57 -19.68 8.31 -17.60
N GLU A 58 -19.14 8.54 -18.80
CA GLU A 58 -19.88 8.64 -20.04
C GLU A 58 -19.21 7.84 -21.17
N PRO A 59 -19.97 7.43 -22.22
CA PRO A 59 -19.39 6.82 -23.40
C PRO A 59 -18.39 7.74 -24.09
N ARG A 60 -17.26 7.17 -24.52
CA ARG A 60 -16.20 7.84 -25.28
C ARG A 60 -16.07 7.19 -26.65
N ASP A 61 -15.76 8.01 -27.66
CA ASP A 61 -15.34 7.50 -28.97
C ASP A 61 -13.91 6.96 -28.90
N PHE A 62 -13.73 5.74 -29.41
CA PHE A 62 -12.42 5.08 -29.45
C PHE A 62 -11.70 5.36 -30.77
N HIS A 63 -10.43 5.74 -30.67
CA HIS A 63 -9.54 6.03 -31.79
C HIS A 63 -8.42 5.00 -31.82
N PHE A 64 -8.41 4.17 -32.86
CA PHE A 64 -7.37 3.16 -33.05
C PHE A 64 -6.46 3.55 -34.22
N PRO A 65 -5.13 3.37 -34.09
CA PRO A 65 -4.45 2.52 -33.11
C PRO A 65 -4.08 3.17 -31.76
N GLU A 66 -4.39 4.44 -31.54
CA GLU A 66 -3.94 5.23 -30.38
C GLU A 66 -4.41 4.60 -29.05
N ASP A 67 -5.67 4.18 -28.98
CA ASP A 67 -6.30 3.59 -27.79
C ASP A 67 -5.90 2.11 -27.57
N HIS A 68 -4.96 1.55 -28.34
CA HIS A 68 -4.27 0.30 -27.95
C HIS A 68 -3.27 0.51 -26.81
N GLY A 69 -2.76 1.74 -26.68
CA GLY A 69 -1.76 2.11 -25.69
C GLY A 69 -2.30 2.23 -24.27
N PRO A 70 -1.42 2.56 -23.31
CA PRO A 70 -1.85 2.87 -21.95
C PRO A 70 -2.63 4.19 -21.89
N HIS A 71 -3.62 4.26 -21.02
CA HIS A 71 -4.39 5.47 -20.75
C HIS A 71 -4.01 6.07 -19.38
N PRO A 72 -2.85 6.77 -19.23
CA PRO A 72 -2.28 7.18 -17.93
C PRO A 72 -3.17 8.13 -17.12
N GLU A 73 -4.13 8.80 -17.76
CA GLU A 73 -5.12 9.67 -17.11
C GLU A 73 -6.04 8.91 -16.15
N TYR A 74 -6.20 7.59 -16.32
CA TYR A 74 -6.99 6.75 -15.42
C TYR A 74 -6.10 6.10 -14.35
N ARG A 75 -6.59 6.05 -13.11
CA ARG A 75 -5.87 5.44 -11.99
C ARG A 75 -5.53 3.96 -12.24
N THR A 76 -6.44 3.27 -12.89
CA THR A 76 -6.44 1.81 -12.95
C THR A 76 -6.66 1.38 -14.40
N GLU A 77 -5.81 0.49 -14.90
CA GLU A 77 -5.93 -0.08 -16.24
C GLU A 77 -5.55 -1.56 -16.22
N TRP A 78 -6.18 -2.33 -17.10
CA TRP A 78 -6.05 -3.78 -17.16
C TRP A 78 -5.97 -4.22 -18.61
N TRP A 79 -5.08 -5.17 -18.89
CA TRP A 79 -5.11 -5.93 -20.13
C TRP A 79 -5.34 -7.39 -19.80
N TYR A 80 -6.31 -7.99 -20.48
CA TYR A 80 -6.70 -9.37 -20.24
C TYR A 80 -6.73 -10.16 -21.55
N TRP A 81 -5.81 -11.10 -21.67
CA TRP A 81 -5.75 -12.05 -22.77
C TRP A 81 -6.08 -13.44 -22.28
N THR A 82 -7.02 -14.10 -22.96
CA THR A 82 -7.35 -15.50 -22.74
C THR A 82 -7.42 -16.20 -24.08
N GLY A 83 -7.14 -17.49 -24.08
CA GLY A 83 -7.25 -18.27 -25.30
C GLY A 83 -7.06 -19.75 -25.06
N ASN A 84 -7.24 -20.49 -26.14
CA ASN A 84 -6.98 -21.92 -26.20
C ASN A 84 -5.84 -22.17 -27.18
N LEU A 85 -4.97 -23.11 -26.83
CA LEU A 85 -3.86 -23.58 -27.65
C LEU A 85 -4.05 -25.07 -27.88
N GLU A 86 -3.58 -25.56 -29.02
CA GLU A 86 -3.52 -26.99 -29.31
C GLU A 86 -2.08 -27.32 -29.73
N THR A 87 -1.53 -28.42 -29.22
CA THR A 87 -0.23 -28.91 -29.68
C THR A 87 -0.36 -29.64 -31.01
N GLU A 88 0.75 -29.85 -31.70
CA GLU A 88 0.78 -30.67 -32.93
C GLU A 88 0.18 -32.08 -32.72
N ASP A 89 0.34 -32.67 -31.54
CA ASP A 89 -0.25 -33.96 -31.18
C ASP A 89 -1.74 -33.91 -30.75
N GLY A 90 -2.42 -32.76 -30.91
CA GLY A 90 -3.86 -32.60 -30.65
C GLY A 90 -4.25 -32.37 -29.18
N ARG A 91 -3.29 -32.09 -28.29
CA ARG A 91 -3.57 -31.78 -26.88
C ARG A 91 -3.98 -30.32 -26.70
N ALA A 92 -5.16 -30.09 -26.12
CA ALA A 92 -5.67 -28.77 -25.84
C ALA A 92 -5.17 -28.18 -24.50
N PHE A 93 -4.92 -26.88 -24.48
CA PHE A 93 -4.56 -26.07 -23.33
C PHE A 93 -5.37 -24.78 -23.30
N GLY A 94 -5.78 -24.33 -22.13
CA GLY A 94 -6.24 -22.95 -21.92
C GLY A 94 -5.11 -22.10 -21.34
N TYR A 95 -5.05 -20.82 -21.70
CA TYR A 95 -4.18 -19.86 -21.05
C TYR A 95 -4.95 -18.59 -20.65
N GLN A 96 -4.43 -17.93 -19.62
CA GLN A 96 -4.78 -16.57 -19.27
C GLN A 96 -3.50 -15.76 -19.01
N PHE A 97 -3.52 -14.51 -19.42
CA PHE A 97 -2.46 -13.54 -19.16
C PHE A 97 -3.10 -12.20 -18.82
N THR A 98 -2.78 -11.68 -17.64
CA THR A 98 -3.40 -10.45 -17.15
C THR A 98 -2.35 -9.51 -16.61
N LEU A 99 -2.40 -8.26 -17.08
CA LEU A 99 -1.54 -7.17 -16.62
C LEU A 99 -2.39 -6.12 -15.92
N PHE A 100 -1.92 -5.67 -14.76
CA PHE A 100 -2.59 -4.68 -13.94
C PHE A 100 -1.71 -3.45 -13.79
N ARG A 101 -2.26 -2.27 -14.06
CA ARG A 101 -1.61 -0.99 -13.80
C ARG A 101 -2.41 -0.23 -12.75
N ASN A 102 -1.71 0.19 -11.70
CA ASN A 102 -2.22 1.09 -10.67
C ASN A 102 -1.31 2.31 -10.60
N ALA A 103 -1.85 3.48 -10.90
CA ALA A 103 -1.16 4.72 -10.66
C ALA A 103 -1.13 5.04 -9.15
N LEU A 104 0.04 5.45 -8.68
CA LEU A 104 0.27 5.82 -7.29
C LEU A 104 0.02 7.32 -7.05
N ALA A 105 0.16 8.14 -8.10
CA ALA A 105 -0.10 9.57 -8.09
C ALA A 105 -0.68 9.99 -9.46
N PRO A 106 -1.60 10.98 -9.51
CA PRO A 106 -2.17 11.48 -10.76
C PRO A 106 -1.13 12.02 -11.74
N GLU A 107 -0.14 12.72 -11.21
CA GLU A 107 1.00 13.20 -11.98
C GLU A 107 2.20 12.28 -11.76
N ALA A 108 2.91 11.99 -12.85
CA ALA A 108 4.15 11.24 -12.79
C ALA A 108 5.21 12.07 -12.07
N ALA A 109 5.67 11.60 -10.91
CA ALA A 109 6.83 12.19 -10.26
C ALA A 109 8.04 12.17 -11.21
N PRO A 110 8.88 13.22 -11.23
CA PRO A 110 10.15 13.20 -11.94
C PRO A 110 10.94 11.95 -11.52
N ARG A 111 11.41 11.19 -12.52
CA ARG A 111 12.26 10.02 -12.28
C ARG A 111 13.60 10.26 -12.92
N ASP A 112 14.64 10.34 -12.09
CA ASP A 112 16.02 10.54 -12.54
C ASP A 112 16.70 9.23 -12.98
N SER A 113 16.00 8.09 -12.94
CA SER A 113 16.58 6.78 -13.25
C SER A 113 16.30 6.32 -14.68
N ALA A 114 17.32 5.71 -15.32
CA ALA A 114 17.21 5.13 -16.66
C ALA A 114 16.19 3.97 -16.76
N TRP A 115 15.81 3.37 -15.63
CA TRP A 115 14.78 2.32 -15.54
C TRP A 115 13.37 2.88 -15.24
N GLY A 116 13.22 4.21 -15.19
CA GLY A 116 11.92 4.85 -15.05
C GLY A 116 11.06 4.60 -16.28
N ALA A 117 10.23 3.56 -16.24
CA ALA A 117 9.32 3.25 -17.34
C ALA A 117 8.29 4.37 -17.51
N SER A 118 8.42 5.17 -18.57
CA SER A 118 7.48 6.22 -18.96
C SER A 118 6.72 5.90 -20.24
N ARG A 119 7.05 4.81 -20.93
CA ARG A 119 6.46 4.47 -22.23
C ARG A 119 6.43 2.96 -22.48
N SER A 120 5.25 2.37 -22.38
CA SER A 120 4.97 1.05 -22.96
C SER A 120 4.49 1.26 -24.39
N THR A 121 5.40 1.20 -25.36
CA THR A 121 5.05 1.21 -26.78
C THR A 121 4.56 -0.17 -27.20
N TRP A 122 3.27 -0.45 -27.02
CA TRP A 122 2.61 -1.54 -27.73
C TRP A 122 2.25 -1.04 -29.13
N GLY A 123 3.21 -1.10 -30.05
CA GLY A 123 3.00 -0.77 -31.46
C GLY A 123 3.52 -1.91 -32.33
N THR A 124 2.68 -2.42 -33.23
CA THR A 124 3.10 -3.29 -34.31
C THR A 124 3.73 -2.43 -35.41
N SER A 125 5.06 -2.45 -35.51
CA SER A 125 5.77 -2.03 -36.71
C SER A 125 5.35 -2.96 -37.86
N ARG A 126 4.69 -2.41 -38.88
CA ARG A 126 4.64 -3.09 -40.19
C ARG A 126 5.97 -2.96 -40.90
#